data_AF-A0A395V1P6-F1
#
_entry.id   AF-A0A395V1P6-F1
#
_cell.length_a   1.000
_cell.length_b   1.000
_cell.length_c   1.000
_cell.angle_alpha   90.00
_cell.angle_beta   90.00
_cell.angle_gamma   90.00
#
_symmetry.space_group_name_H-M   'P 1'
#
loop_
_entity.id
_entity.type
_entity.pdbx_description
1 polymer ?
#
loop_
_entity_poly.entity_id
_entity_poly.type
_entity_poly.pdbx_seq_one_letter_code
_entity_poly.pdbx_strand_id
1 'polypeptide(L)'
;MRKKIFLVISEEDTICPECGSPLCRRDRKLRVHKEAGGKKSWFAINRLKCTNEKCRRLHNELLECMIPYKHYGSDIIEDVVGSDELETENYPCEATMKHWKWWNSQNEANIDGQMRSMLHHLMDFDIKFLKSSDSLLKELKERISHGKPCFFALNGIELKYT
;
A
#
# COMPACT_ATOMS: atom_id res chain seq x y z
N MET A 1 21.93 -0.84 -22.66
CA MET A 1 21.25 0.35 -22.10
C MET A 1 21.48 0.39 -20.60
N ARG A 2 22.02 1.47 -20.03
CA ARG A 2 22.21 1.59 -18.58
C ARG A 2 20.84 1.75 -17.89
N LYS A 3 20.64 0.99 -16.82
CA LYS A 3 19.42 0.98 -16.02
C LYS A 3 19.47 2.17 -15.05
N LYS A 4 18.55 3.13 -15.19
CA LYS A 4 18.42 4.25 -14.23
C LYS A 4 17.87 3.71 -12.92
N ILE A 5 18.56 3.97 -11.81
CA ILE A 5 18.17 3.54 -10.46
C ILE A 5 17.99 4.80 -9.61
N PHE A 6 16.82 4.93 -9.01
CA PHE A 6 16.49 5.98 -8.05
C PHE A 6 16.86 5.52 -6.64
N LEU A 7 17.70 6.28 -5.96
CA LEU A 7 18.06 6.03 -4.58
C LEU A 7 16.98 6.62 -3.67
N VAL A 8 16.38 5.77 -2.83
CA VAL A 8 15.40 6.21 -1.83
C VAL A 8 16.12 6.49 -0.52
N ILE A 9 16.01 7.69 0.00
CA ILE A 9 16.51 8.08 1.32
C ILE A 9 15.30 8.51 2.12
N SER A 10 15.07 7.84 3.25
CA SER A 10 14.06 8.24 4.22
C SER A 10 14.77 8.87 5.42
N GLU A 11 14.22 9.97 5.91
CA GLU A 11 14.64 10.63 7.15
C GLU A 11 13.74 10.22 8.33
N GLU A 12 12.77 9.35 8.11
CA GLU A 12 11.79 8.95 9.11
C GLU A 12 12.31 7.86 10.05
N ASP A 13 12.04 8.03 11.34
CA ASP A 13 12.21 6.97 12.32
C ASP A 13 11.13 5.91 12.15
N THR A 14 11.54 4.72 11.73
CA THR A 14 10.62 3.62 11.41
C THR A 14 10.47 2.65 12.58
N ILE A 15 9.23 2.24 12.85
CA ILE A 15 8.85 1.31 13.93
C ILE A 15 8.38 -0.02 13.37
N CYS A 16 8.69 -1.11 14.09
CA CYS A 16 8.27 -2.45 13.73
C CYS A 16 6.75 -2.60 13.97
N PRO A 17 5.94 -2.91 12.94
CA PRO A 17 4.49 -3.05 13.09
C PRO A 17 4.09 -4.25 13.96
N GLU A 18 5.03 -5.14 14.28
CA GLU A 18 4.77 -6.41 14.96
C GLU A 18 5.08 -6.34 16.46
N CYS A 19 5.96 -5.43 16.89
CA CYS A 19 6.37 -5.31 18.29
C CYS A 19 6.66 -3.88 18.76
N GLY A 20 6.47 -2.87 17.90
CA GLY A 20 6.69 -1.45 18.20
C GLY A 20 8.15 -1.03 18.37
N SER A 21 9.11 -1.95 18.35
CA SER A 21 10.53 -1.61 18.51
C SER A 21 11.10 -0.91 17.27
N PRO A 22 12.16 -0.08 17.40
CA PRO A 22 12.77 0.60 16.26
C PRO A 22 13.27 -0.35 15.18
N LEU A 23 13.25 0.13 13.94
CA LEU A 23 13.82 -0.55 12.79
C LEU A 23 15.16 0.08 12.43
N CYS A 24 16.16 -0.76 12.14
CA CYS A 24 17.43 -0.31 11.61
C CYS A 24 17.62 -0.78 10.17
N ARG A 25 18.34 0.03 9.40
CA ARG A 25 18.69 -0.31 8.02
C ARG A 25 19.62 -1.51 7.97
N ARG A 26 19.21 -2.56 7.25
CA ARG A 26 20.06 -3.74 6.97
C ARG A 26 20.81 -3.58 5.66
N ASP A 27 20.08 -3.39 4.57
CA ASP A 27 20.61 -3.28 3.21
C ASP A 27 19.56 -2.62 2.27
N ARG A 28 19.81 -2.62 0.95
CA ARG A 28 18.83 -2.19 -0.06
C ARG A 28 18.29 -3.37 -0.85
N LYS A 29 17.08 -3.19 -1.39
CA LYS A 29 16.50 -4.04 -2.41
C LYS A 29 16.08 -3.20 -3.61
N LEU A 30 16.37 -3.68 -4.80
CA LEU A 30 15.83 -3.09 -6.03
C LEU A 30 14.38 -3.50 -6.20
N ARG A 31 13.52 -2.51 -6.43
CA ARG A 31 12.12 -2.68 -6.74
C ARG A 31 11.82 -2.07 -8.11
N VAL A 32 11.16 -2.84 -8.97
CA VAL A 32 10.68 -2.34 -10.26
C VAL A 32 9.39 -1.56 -10.06
N HIS A 33 9.29 -0.43 -10.75
CA HIS A 33 8.11 0.41 -10.87
C HIS A 33 7.75 0.50 -12.35
N LYS A 34 6.56 0.00 -12.70
CA LYS A 34 6.01 0.02 -14.04
C LYS A 34 5.06 1.20 -14.15
N GLU A 35 5.33 2.04 -15.13
CA GLU A 35 4.55 3.24 -15.44
C GLU A 35 3.67 2.97 -16.67
N ALA A 36 2.77 3.89 -16.98
CA ALA A 36 1.97 3.88 -18.19
C ALA A 36 2.85 3.85 -19.45
N GLY A 37 2.33 3.30 -20.56
CA GLY A 37 3.09 3.11 -21.79
C GLY A 37 4.23 2.08 -21.67
N GLY A 38 4.23 1.22 -20.64
CA GLY A 38 5.18 0.12 -20.48
C GLY A 38 6.59 0.52 -20.01
N LYS A 39 6.78 1.77 -19.59
CA LYS A 39 8.05 2.27 -19.05
C LYS A 39 8.36 1.62 -17.70
N LYS A 40 9.66 1.50 -17.39
CA LYS A 40 10.14 0.85 -16.17
C LYS A 40 11.21 1.69 -15.49
N SER A 41 10.92 2.09 -14.26
CA SER A 41 11.85 2.71 -13.33
C SER A 41 12.26 1.70 -12.24
N TRP A 42 13.39 1.96 -11.59
CA TRP A 42 13.91 1.09 -10.54
C TRP A 42 14.27 1.89 -9.32
N PHE A 43 13.76 1.48 -8.17
CA PHE A 43 13.98 2.15 -6.89
C PHE A 43 14.80 1.24 -5.98
N ALA A 44 15.85 1.79 -5.39
CA ALA A 44 16.64 1.11 -4.37
C ALA A 44 16.10 1.46 -2.97
N ILE A 45 15.08 0.73 -2.53
CA ILE A 45 14.41 0.90 -1.23
C ILE A 45 15.21 0.23 -0.10
N ASN A 46 15.09 0.72 1.13
CA ASN A 46 15.74 0.04 2.26
C ASN A 46 14.98 -1.22 2.66
N ARG A 47 15.73 -2.26 3.02
CA ARG A 47 15.23 -3.35 3.85
C ARG A 47 15.68 -3.10 5.27
N LEU A 48 14.70 -3.06 6.15
CA LEU A 48 14.85 -2.74 7.55
C LEU A 48 14.77 -4.02 8.37
N LYS A 49 15.44 -4.04 9.52
CA LYS A 49 15.43 -5.14 10.48
C LYS A 49 15.03 -4.61 11.85
N CYS A 50 14.12 -5.31 12.51
CA CYS A 50 13.75 -5.00 13.89
C CYS A 50 14.94 -5.16 14.83
N THR A 51 15.19 -4.15 15.66
CA THR A 51 16.29 -4.14 16.64
C THR A 51 16.00 -5.03 17.85
N ASN A 52 14.75 -5.43 18.07
CA ASN A 52 14.38 -6.36 19.12
C ASN A 52 14.86 -7.78 18.78
N GLU A 53 15.75 -8.32 19.61
CA GLU A 53 16.37 -9.64 19.45
C GLU A 53 15.38 -10.81 19.44
N LYS A 54 14.21 -10.66 20.07
CA LYS A 54 13.16 -11.68 20.01
C LYS A 54 12.34 -11.62 18.71
N CYS A 55 12.22 -10.43 18.12
CA CYS A 55 11.42 -10.22 16.91
C CYS A 55 12.24 -10.45 15.64
N ARG A 56 13.30 -9.65 15.43
CA ARG A 56 14.21 -9.65 14.26
C ARG A 56 13.55 -9.74 12.88
N ARG A 57 12.26 -9.39 12.77
CA ARG A 57 11.51 -9.39 11.51
C ARG A 57 12.10 -8.36 10.55
N LEU A 58 11.92 -8.65 9.26
CA LEU A 58 12.38 -7.83 8.17
C LEU A 58 11.20 -7.11 7.55
N HIS A 59 11.37 -5.82 7.32
CA HIS A 59 10.37 -4.95 6.71
C HIS A 59 11.00 -4.28 5.50
N ASN A 60 10.24 -4.11 4.43
CA ASN A 60 10.68 -3.30 3.31
C ASN A 60 10.06 -1.92 3.46
N GLU A 61 10.84 -0.87 3.21
CA GLU A 61 10.25 0.45 2.99
C GLU A 61 9.26 0.39 1.82
N LEU A 62 8.22 1.20 1.94
CA LEU A 62 7.20 1.35 0.92
C LEU A 62 7.08 2.83 0.56
N LEU A 63 7.27 3.15 -0.70
CA LEU A 63 7.00 4.48 -1.23
C LEU A 63 5.50 4.65 -1.48
N GLU A 64 5.00 5.88 -1.35
CA GLU A 64 3.60 6.22 -1.63
C GLU A 64 3.17 5.81 -3.06
N CYS A 65 4.05 6.01 -4.05
CA CYS A 65 3.79 5.62 -5.43
C CYS A 65 3.78 4.09 -5.68
N MET A 66 3.77 3.27 -4.62
CA MET A 66 3.89 1.82 -4.73
C MET A 66 2.95 1.06 -3.78
N ILE A 67 2.20 0.12 -4.33
CA ILE A 67 1.37 -0.81 -3.54
C ILE A 67 2.16 -2.07 -3.16
N PRO A 68 2.09 -2.60 -1.92
CA PRO A 68 2.83 -3.80 -1.52
C PRO A 68 2.67 -4.95 -2.51
N TYR A 69 3.78 -5.63 -2.83
CA TYR A 69 3.83 -6.77 -3.76
C TYR A 69 3.40 -6.48 -5.20
N LYS A 70 3.03 -5.24 -5.55
CA LYS A 70 2.72 -4.82 -6.91
C LYS A 70 3.93 -4.13 -7.54
N HIS A 71 4.00 -4.23 -8.86
CA HIS A 71 5.06 -3.63 -9.67
C HIS A 71 4.61 -2.36 -10.38
N TYR A 72 3.31 -2.12 -10.54
CA TYR A 72 2.79 -0.91 -11.17
C TYR A 72 2.71 0.21 -10.14
N GLY A 73 2.73 1.44 -10.64
CA GLY A 73 2.46 2.62 -9.82
C GLY A 73 1.10 2.53 -9.12
N SER A 74 1.01 3.17 -7.96
CA SER A 74 -0.24 3.23 -7.19
C SER A 74 -1.34 3.91 -7.99
N ASP A 75 -1.02 5.01 -8.67
CA ASP A 75 -1.88 5.73 -9.62
C ASP A 75 -2.56 4.78 -10.62
N ILE A 76 -1.79 3.95 -11.32
CA ILE A 76 -2.31 3.02 -12.32
C ILE A 76 -3.21 1.96 -11.67
N ILE A 77 -2.84 1.46 -10.48
CA ILE A 77 -3.63 0.44 -9.79
C ILE A 77 -4.94 1.04 -9.28
N GLU A 78 -4.88 2.24 -8.71
CA GLU A 78 -6.02 2.98 -8.18
C GLU A 78 -7.01 3.34 -9.28
N ASP A 79 -6.54 3.84 -10.42
CA ASP A 79 -7.37 4.11 -11.59
C ASP A 79 -8.12 2.85 -12.04
N VAL A 80 -7.41 1.72 -12.18
CA VAL A 80 -8.00 0.44 -12.60
C VAL A 80 -9.01 -0.11 -11.60
N VAL A 81 -8.76 0.08 -10.31
CA VAL A 81 -9.66 -0.41 -9.25
C VAL A 81 -10.86 0.51 -9.07
N GLY A 82 -10.69 1.81 -9.30
CA GLY A 82 -11.72 2.84 -9.16
C GLY A 82 -12.61 3.01 -10.40
N SER A 83 -12.13 2.64 -11.59
CA SER A 83 -12.92 2.69 -12.83
C SER A 83 -13.67 1.38 -13.08
N ASP A 84 -14.91 1.47 -13.56
CA ASP A 84 -15.62 0.31 -14.11
C ASP A 84 -15.19 0.01 -15.56
N GLU A 85 -14.78 1.05 -16.28
CA GLU A 85 -14.30 0.97 -17.65
C GLU A 85 -12.87 0.42 -17.70
N LEU A 86 -12.64 -0.55 -18.58
CA LEU A 86 -11.31 -1.09 -18.87
C LEU A 86 -10.72 -0.27 -20.02
N GLU A 87 -9.73 0.55 -19.70
CA GLU A 87 -8.90 1.21 -20.72
C GLU A 87 -8.29 0.16 -21.66
N THR A 88 -8.20 0.51 -22.94
CA THR A 88 -7.72 -0.41 -24.01
C THR A 88 -6.19 -0.53 -24.06
N GLU A 89 -5.48 0.07 -23.11
CA GLU A 89 -4.01 0.05 -23.07
C GLU A 89 -3.47 -1.33 -22.68
N ASN A 90 -2.39 -1.78 -23.31
CA ASN A 90 -1.79 -3.11 -23.06
C ASN A 90 -0.88 -3.15 -21.80
N TYR A 91 -0.87 -2.08 -21.00
CA TYR A 91 0.01 -1.92 -19.83
C TYR A 91 -0.73 -1.22 -18.69
N PRO A 92 -1.44 -1.95 -17.82
CA PRO A 92 -1.47 -3.41 -17.64
C PRO A 92 -2.38 -4.16 -18.64
N CYS A 93 -2.17 -5.46 -18.83
CA CYS A 93 -3.11 -6.27 -19.60
C CYS A 93 -4.43 -6.52 -18.83
N GLU A 94 -5.51 -6.79 -19.56
CA GLU A 94 -6.86 -7.01 -19.01
C GLU A 94 -6.89 -8.06 -17.89
N ALA A 95 -6.18 -9.18 -18.05
CA ALA A 95 -6.10 -10.22 -17.02
C ALA A 95 -5.47 -9.71 -15.71
N THR A 96 -4.46 -8.82 -15.82
CA THR A 96 -3.85 -8.18 -14.66
C THR A 96 -4.84 -7.21 -13.99
N MET A 97 -5.59 -6.43 -14.77
CA MET A 97 -6.62 -5.52 -14.27
C MET A 97 -7.72 -6.27 -13.51
N LYS A 98 -8.27 -7.32 -14.10
CA LYS A 98 -9.28 -8.19 -13.46
C LYS A 98 -8.77 -8.78 -12.15
N HIS A 99 -7.50 -9.22 -12.12
CA HIS A 99 -6.89 -9.73 -10.91
C HIS A 99 -6.77 -8.67 -9.81
N TRP A 100 -6.48 -7.41 -10.15
CA TRP A 100 -6.45 -6.32 -9.16
C TRP A 100 -7.83 -5.95 -8.64
N LYS A 101 -8.85 -5.88 -9.51
CA LYS A 101 -10.23 -5.68 -9.07
C LYS A 101 -10.68 -6.78 -8.10
N TRP A 102 -10.39 -8.04 -8.42
CA TRP A 102 -10.65 -9.16 -7.52
C TRP A 102 -9.86 -9.05 -6.21
N TRP A 103 -8.56 -8.77 -6.27
CA TRP A 103 -7.73 -8.58 -5.08
C TRP A 103 -8.26 -7.47 -4.19
N ASN A 104 -8.71 -6.35 -4.77
CA ASN A 104 -9.28 -5.24 -4.02
C ASN A 104 -10.59 -5.63 -3.33
N SER A 105 -11.48 -6.37 -4.00
CA SER A 105 -12.74 -6.82 -3.38
C SER A 105 -12.48 -7.77 -2.20
N GLN A 106 -11.48 -8.65 -2.31
CA GLN A 106 -11.08 -9.51 -1.20
C GLN A 106 -10.46 -8.72 -0.04
N ASN A 107 -9.62 -7.72 -0.36
CA ASN A 107 -9.04 -6.85 0.65
C ASN A 107 -10.10 -6.03 1.39
N GLU A 108 -11.11 -5.50 0.69
CA GLU A 108 -12.22 -4.78 1.31
C GLU A 108 -12.98 -5.65 2.30
N ALA A 109 -13.30 -6.89 1.93
CA ALA A 109 -13.92 -7.85 2.84
C ALA A 109 -13.03 -8.18 4.05
N ASN A 110 -11.72 -8.35 3.83
CA ASN A 110 -10.76 -8.62 4.90
C ASN A 110 -10.64 -7.44 5.88
N ILE A 111 -10.54 -6.22 5.37
CA ILE A 111 -10.47 -5.00 6.19
C ILE A 111 -11.74 -4.84 7.00
N ASP A 112 -12.92 -4.98 6.38
CA ASP A 112 -14.21 -4.89 7.08
C ASP A 112 -14.31 -5.94 8.21
N GLY A 113 -13.93 -7.19 7.93
CA GLY A 113 -13.90 -8.25 8.94
C GLY A 113 -12.93 -7.97 10.09
N GLN A 114 -11.73 -7.44 9.80
CA GLN A 114 -10.77 -7.03 10.83
C GLN A 114 -11.28 -5.86 11.67
N MET A 115 -11.88 -4.84 11.04
CA MET A 115 -12.48 -3.71 11.75
C MET A 115 -13.60 -4.18 12.68
N ARG A 116 -14.47 -5.07 12.21
CA ARG A 116 -15.52 -5.69 13.03
C ARG A 116 -14.97 -6.46 14.22
N SER A 117 -13.98 -7.32 14.00
CA SER A 117 -13.33 -8.08 15.08
C SER A 117 -12.71 -7.15 16.12
N MET A 118 -11.99 -6.12 15.68
CA MET A 118 -11.39 -5.12 16.57
C MET A 118 -12.44 -4.35 17.38
N LEU A 119 -13.52 -3.90 16.74
CA LEU A 119 -14.62 -3.19 17.40
C LEU A 119 -15.33 -4.07 18.45
N HIS A 120 -15.55 -5.34 18.16
CA HIS A 120 -16.08 -6.28 19.16
C HIS A 120 -15.13 -6.42 20.36
N HIS A 121 -13.82 -6.52 20.13
CA HIS A 121 -12.84 -6.64 21.22
C HIS A 121 -12.63 -5.36 22.04
N LEU A 122 -12.70 -4.19 21.40
CA LEU A 122 -12.41 -2.91 22.08
C LEU A 122 -13.65 -2.26 22.71
N MET A 123 -14.84 -2.50 22.14
CA MET A 123 -16.05 -1.75 22.47
C MET A 123 -17.26 -2.66 22.79
N ASP A 124 -17.06 -3.97 22.94
CA ASP A 124 -18.08 -4.98 23.29
C ASP A 124 -19.36 -4.88 22.45
N PHE A 125 -19.23 -4.51 21.16
CA PHE A 125 -20.38 -4.45 20.26
C PHE A 125 -21.04 -5.83 20.08
N ASP A 126 -22.38 -5.84 20.06
CA ASP A 126 -23.19 -7.05 19.94
C ASP A 126 -22.92 -7.85 18.64
N ILE A 127 -23.03 -9.17 18.72
CA ILE A 127 -22.98 -10.12 17.59
C ILE A 127 -23.96 -9.72 16.48
N LYS A 128 -25.08 -9.07 16.81
CA LYS A 128 -26.01 -8.53 15.81
C LYS A 128 -25.36 -7.50 14.89
N PHE A 129 -24.48 -6.65 15.40
CA PHE A 129 -23.70 -5.68 14.62
C PHE A 129 -22.67 -6.38 13.74
N LEU A 130 -22.01 -7.43 14.24
CA LEU A 130 -21.11 -8.27 13.45
C LEU A 130 -21.80 -8.96 12.26
N LYS A 131 -23.10 -9.23 12.39
CA LYS A 131 -23.93 -9.85 11.34
C LYS A 131 -24.59 -8.85 10.38
N SER A 132 -24.36 -7.53 10.54
CA SER A 132 -24.92 -6.55 9.60
C SER A 132 -24.28 -6.73 8.22
N SER A 133 -25.08 -6.52 7.16
CA SER A 133 -24.60 -6.54 5.77
C SER A 133 -23.91 -5.24 5.35
N ASP A 134 -23.99 -4.19 6.17
CA ASP A 134 -23.50 -2.86 5.83
C ASP A 134 -21.99 -2.78 6.01
N SER A 135 -21.25 -2.44 4.94
CA SER A 135 -19.78 -2.30 5.00
C SER A 135 -19.37 -1.08 5.82
N LEU A 136 -18.68 -1.31 6.94
CA LEU A 136 -18.12 -0.26 7.79
C LEU A 136 -17.03 0.52 7.05
N LEU A 137 -16.25 -0.19 6.23
CA LEU A 137 -15.23 0.45 5.40
C LEU A 137 -15.86 1.40 4.39
N LYS A 138 -16.99 1.02 3.77
CA LYS A 138 -17.71 1.89 2.83
C LYS A 138 -18.26 3.12 3.52
N GLU A 139 -18.88 2.96 4.69
CA GLU A 139 -19.38 4.09 5.49
C GLU A 139 -18.25 5.03 5.89
N LEU A 140 -17.09 4.49 6.30
CA LEU A 140 -15.91 5.29 6.62
C LEU A 140 -15.42 6.07 5.39
N LYS A 141 -15.33 5.43 4.22
CA LYS A 141 -14.95 6.08 2.95
C LYS A 141 -15.91 7.21 2.61
N GLU A 142 -17.22 7.01 2.75
CA GLU A 142 -18.23 8.06 2.52
C GLU A 142 -18.03 9.24 3.48
N ARG A 143 -17.80 9.00 4.77
CA ARG A 143 -17.54 10.08 5.74
C ARG A 143 -16.25 10.85 5.42
N ILE A 144 -15.20 10.18 4.97
CA ILE A 144 -13.92 10.81 4.60
C ILE A 144 -14.06 11.63 3.32
N SER A 145 -14.83 11.15 2.33
CA SER A 145 -15.00 11.83 1.03
C SER A 145 -15.89 13.08 1.09
N HIS A 146 -16.69 13.25 2.15
CA HIS A 146 -17.36 14.53 2.46
C HIS A 146 -16.43 15.52 3.20
N GLY A 147 -15.31 15.06 3.74
CA GLY A 147 -14.16 15.89 4.09
C GLY A 147 -13.32 16.16 2.85
N LYS A 148 -12.68 17.33 2.76
CA LYS A 148 -11.80 17.69 1.62
C LYS A 148 -10.86 16.53 1.25
N PRO A 149 -10.50 16.35 -0.03
CA PRO A 149 -9.55 15.31 -0.42
C PRO A 149 -8.26 15.52 0.39
N CYS A 150 -7.86 14.49 1.13
CA CYS A 150 -6.53 14.40 1.71
C CYS A 150 -5.54 14.27 0.54
N PHE A 151 -5.25 15.38 -0.13
CA PHE A 151 -3.98 15.58 -0.80
C PHE A 151 -2.94 15.57 0.32
N PHE A 152 -2.41 14.40 0.64
CA PHE A 152 -1.13 14.33 1.33
C PHE A 152 -0.10 14.83 0.31
N ALA A 153 0.23 16.10 0.40
CA ALA A 153 1.34 16.68 -0.33
C ALA A 153 2.60 15.89 0.03
N LEU A 154 3.25 15.32 -0.98
CA LEU A 154 4.59 14.74 -0.92
C LEU A 154 5.60 15.81 -0.48
N ASN A 155 5.66 16.07 0.82
CA ASN A 155 6.72 16.86 1.42
C ASN A 155 7.69 15.89 2.10
N GLY A 156 8.71 15.43 1.39
CA GLY A 156 9.83 14.76 2.07
C GLY A 156 10.70 13.77 1.27
N ILE A 157 10.32 13.33 0.08
CA ILE A 157 11.15 12.37 -0.66
C ILE A 157 12.15 13.10 -1.56
N GLU A 158 13.38 13.27 -1.07
CA GLU A 158 14.49 13.78 -1.89
C GLU A 158 15.03 12.65 -2.80
N LEU A 159 14.57 12.61 -4.06
CA LEU A 159 15.08 11.68 -5.06
C LEU A 159 16.48 12.12 -5.55
N LYS A 160 17.54 11.54 -4.98
CA LYS A 160 18.91 11.76 -5.47
C LYS A 160 19.22 10.81 -6.62
N TYR A 161 19.62 11.39 -7.76
CA TYR A 161 20.11 10.65 -8.92
C TYR A 161 21.54 10.15 -8.65
N THR A 162 21.86 8.96 -9.19
CA THR A 162 23.23 8.45 -9.34
C THR A 162 23.50 8.14 -10.80
#